data_AF-A0A959DDP5-F1
#
_entry.id   AF-A0A959DDP5-F1
#
_cell.length_a   1.000
_cell.length_b   1.000
_cell.length_c   1.000
_cell.angle_alpha   90.00
_cell.angle_beta   90.00
_cell.angle_gamma   90.00
#
_symmetry.space_group_name_H-M   'P 1'
#
loop_
_entity.id
_entity.type
_entity.pdbx_description
1 polymer ?
#
loop_
_entity_poly.entity_id
_entity_poly.type
_entity_poly.pdbx_seq_one_letter_code
_entity_poly.pdbx_strand_id
1 'polypeptide(L)'
;MKLKIEQAIELARKDKSLEGVIIEDLKETQVRAVDALILAEYGIVIPEQNIYYSDEDIAYDPDFDDVKWSEEPLKMTWEEKMQLSEEMDKNNKKEGEISVKVNISDQEVRQWVNENHDKMGQILGNFIVDIYKANKIIKE
;
A
#
# COMPACT_ATOMS: atom_id res chain seq x y z
N MET A 1 -7.01 34.54 5.46
CA MET A 1 -5.93 35.51 5.12
C MET A 1 -5.41 35.18 3.74
N LYS A 2 -5.07 36.17 2.90
CA LYS A 2 -4.59 35.91 1.54
C LYS A 2 -3.07 35.95 1.50
N LEU A 3 -2.45 34.92 0.93
CA LEU A 3 -0.99 34.77 0.85
C LEU A 3 -0.59 34.27 -0.54
N LYS A 4 0.66 34.55 -0.92
CA LYS A 4 1.28 33.94 -2.10
C LYS A 4 1.75 32.52 -1.78
N ILE A 5 1.86 31.68 -2.81
CA ILE A 5 2.24 30.27 -2.66
C ILE A 5 3.62 30.11 -2.01
N GLU A 6 4.59 30.94 -2.38
CA GLU A 6 5.95 30.95 -1.83
C GLU A 6 5.94 31.19 -0.31
N GLN A 7 5.08 32.11 0.15
CA GLN A 7 4.92 32.41 1.57
C GLN A 7 4.22 31.28 2.31
N ALA A 8 3.26 30.61 1.68
CA ALA A 8 2.61 29.43 2.24
C ALA A 8 3.61 28.28 2.41
N ILE A 9 4.48 28.05 1.42
CA ILE A 9 5.54 27.04 1.48
C ILE A 9 6.51 27.33 2.64
N GLU A 10 6.96 28.57 2.78
CA GLU A 10 7.85 28.94 3.89
C GLU A 10 7.22 28.74 5.27
N LEU A 11 5.92 29.00 5.40
CA LEU A 11 5.19 28.77 6.65
C LEU A 11 5.02 27.28 6.93
N ALA A 12 4.70 26.49 5.90
CA ALA A 12 4.53 25.05 6.01
C ALA A 12 5.84 24.38 6.45
N ARG A 13 6.99 24.80 5.90
CA ARG A 13 8.32 24.32 6.30
C ARG A 13 8.73 24.69 7.73
N LYS A 14 8.08 25.70 8.32
CA LYS A 14 8.35 26.18 9.69
C LYS A 14 7.32 25.63 10.69
N ASP A 15 6.53 24.63 10.30
CA ASP A 15 5.43 24.03 11.07
C ASP A 15 4.44 25.07 11.63
N LYS A 16 4.19 26.13 10.87
CA LYS A 16 3.24 27.17 11.25
C LYS A 16 1.87 26.85 10.67
N SER A 17 0.82 27.13 11.45
CA SER A 17 -0.55 26.91 11.02
C SER A 17 -0.88 27.70 9.75
N LEU A 18 -1.43 26.99 8.77
CA LEU A 18 -1.98 27.51 7.52
C LEU A 18 -3.52 27.48 7.50
N GLU A 19 -4.16 27.26 8.65
CA GLU A 19 -5.62 27.19 8.74
C GLU A 19 -6.28 28.50 8.30
N GLY A 20 -7.22 28.41 7.36
CA GLY A 20 -7.97 29.56 6.83
C GLY A 20 -7.17 30.50 5.92
N VAL A 21 -6.02 30.04 5.42
CA VAL A 21 -5.24 30.74 4.37
C VAL A 21 -5.84 30.43 3.00
N ILE A 22 -5.97 31.46 2.16
CA ILE A 22 -6.38 31.35 0.76
C ILE A 22 -5.18 31.78 -0.10
N ILE A 23 -4.69 30.89 -0.95
CA ILE A 23 -3.58 31.17 -1.86
C ILE A 23 -4.12 31.85 -3.12
N GLU A 24 -3.59 33.03 -3.45
CA GLU A 24 -4.09 33.83 -4.59
C GLU A 24 -3.58 33.33 -5.95
N ASP A 25 -2.34 32.83 -6.00
CA ASP A 25 -1.59 32.49 -7.22
C ASP A 25 -1.51 30.97 -7.51
N LEU A 26 -2.41 30.20 -6.89
CA LEU A 26 -2.42 28.72 -6.93
C LEU A 26 -2.48 28.13 -8.36
N LYS A 27 -3.00 28.89 -9.33
CA LYS A 27 -3.16 28.43 -10.72
C LYS A 27 -2.04 28.89 -11.64
N GLU A 28 -1.24 29.87 -11.25
CA GLU A 28 -0.27 30.52 -12.14
C GLU A 28 1.17 30.09 -11.82
N THR A 29 1.45 29.77 -10.56
CA THR A 29 2.80 29.46 -10.10
C THR A 29 3.09 27.96 -10.20
N GLN A 30 4.28 27.61 -10.69
CA GLN A 30 4.79 26.24 -10.63
C GLN A 30 5.41 25.95 -9.25
N VAL A 31 5.15 24.76 -8.71
CA VAL A 31 5.58 24.33 -7.38
C VAL A 31 6.28 22.99 -7.48
N ARG A 32 7.33 22.78 -6.68
CA ARG A 32 8.01 21.48 -6.60
C ARG A 32 7.09 20.43 -6.02
N ALA A 33 7.23 19.19 -6.48
CA ALA A 33 6.48 18.07 -5.94
C ALA A 33 6.57 17.95 -4.40
N VAL A 34 7.78 18.12 -3.84
CA VAL A 34 8.00 18.07 -2.38
C VAL A 34 7.22 19.17 -1.66
N ASP A 35 7.26 20.41 -2.17
CA ASP A 35 6.54 21.54 -1.58
C ASP A 35 5.02 21.38 -1.71
N ALA A 36 4.55 20.81 -2.82
CA ALA A 36 3.13 20.50 -3.02
C ALA A 36 2.64 19.41 -2.05
N LEU A 37 3.46 18.40 -1.75
CA LEU A 37 3.15 17.38 -0.75
C LEU A 37 3.02 17.99 0.64
N ILE A 38 3.96 18.85 1.03
CA ILE A 38 3.91 19.55 2.32
C ILE A 38 2.62 20.38 2.42
N LEU A 39 2.26 21.14 1.39
CA LEU A 39 1.03 21.92 1.38
C LEU A 39 -0.24 21.05 1.47
N ALA A 40 -0.23 19.85 0.89
CA ALA A 40 -1.33 18.91 0.97
C ALA A 40 -1.59 18.41 2.40
N GLU A 41 -0.56 18.27 3.24
CA GLU A 41 -0.71 17.94 4.67
C GLU A 41 -1.52 19.00 5.43
N TYR A 42 -1.43 20.26 4.99
CA TYR A 42 -2.22 21.38 5.52
C TYR A 42 -3.56 21.57 4.79
N GLY A 43 -3.96 20.62 3.95
CA GLY A 43 -5.24 20.64 3.22
C GLY A 43 -5.27 21.56 1.99
N ILE A 44 -4.11 22.02 1.52
CA ILE A 44 -3.99 22.88 0.34
C ILE A 44 -3.62 22.02 -0.86
N VAL A 45 -4.55 21.85 -1.79
CA VAL A 45 -4.35 21.02 -2.99
C VAL A 45 -3.85 21.87 -4.16
N ILE A 46 -2.68 21.53 -4.68
CA ILE A 46 -2.10 22.15 -5.89
C ILE A 46 -2.54 21.35 -7.13
N PRO A 47 -3.00 22.02 -8.21
CA PRO A 47 -3.29 21.33 -9.47
C PRO A 47 -2.05 20.63 -10.03
N GLU A 48 -2.21 19.41 -10.52
CA GLU A 48 -1.10 18.59 -11.04
C GLU A 48 -0.28 19.29 -12.13
N GLN A 49 -0.94 20.01 -13.03
CA GLN A 49 -0.31 20.79 -14.11
C GLN A 49 0.64 21.90 -13.62
N ASN A 50 0.54 22.28 -12.34
CA ASN A 50 1.39 23.28 -11.69
C ASN A 50 2.52 22.62 -10.89
N ILE A 51 2.57 21.28 -10.80
CA ILE A 51 3.62 20.56 -10.09
C ILE A 51 4.72 20.22 -11.08
N TYR A 52 5.97 20.55 -10.74
CA TYR A 52 7.14 20.10 -11.47
C TYR A 52 8.02 19.22 -10.59
N TYR A 53 8.74 18.31 -11.25
CA TYR A 53 9.66 17.37 -10.62
C TYR A 53 11.09 17.78 -10.98
N SER A 54 12.00 17.71 -10.00
CA SER A 54 13.41 18.02 -10.18
C SER A 54 14.25 16.89 -9.61
N ASP A 55 15.26 16.45 -10.38
CA ASP A 55 16.19 15.42 -9.94
C ASP A 55 16.99 15.84 -8.69
N GLU A 56 17.15 17.16 -8.46
CA GLU A 56 17.81 17.69 -7.26
C GLU A 56 17.03 17.39 -5.97
N ASP A 57 15.72 17.14 -6.07
CA ASP A 57 14.87 16.78 -4.93
C ASP A 57 14.91 15.27 -4.64
N ILE A 58 15.55 14.45 -5.49
CA ILE A 58 15.69 13.01 -5.31
C ILE A 58 16.90 12.76 -4.41
N ALA A 59 16.64 12.27 -3.20
CA ALA A 59 17.71 11.88 -2.28
C ALA A 59 18.41 10.62 -2.81
N TYR A 60 19.74 10.62 -2.69
CA TYR A 60 20.54 9.43 -2.97
C TYR A 60 20.18 8.30 -2.02
N ASP A 61 19.94 7.12 -2.57
CA ASP A 61 19.65 5.89 -1.85
C ASP A 61 20.64 4.80 -2.29
N PRO A 62 21.59 4.39 -1.42
CA PRO A 62 22.60 3.40 -1.78
C PRO A 62 21.99 2.03 -2.15
N ASP A 63 20.81 1.69 -1.64
CA ASP A 63 20.14 0.43 -1.96
C ASP A 63 19.50 0.43 -3.35
N PHE A 64 19.38 1.60 -4.00
CA PHE A 64 18.84 1.73 -5.35
C PHE A 64 19.89 2.22 -6.34
N ASP A 65 20.64 3.26 -5.99
CA ASP A 65 21.58 3.97 -6.87
C ASP A 65 22.88 3.21 -7.10
N ASP A 66 23.38 2.47 -6.09
CA ASP A 66 24.60 1.66 -6.23
C ASP A 66 24.32 0.26 -6.79
N VAL A 67 23.06 -0.13 -6.88
CA VAL A 67 22.67 -1.46 -7.36
C VAL A 67 22.82 -1.51 -8.87
N LYS A 68 23.73 -2.36 -9.32
CA LYS A 68 23.83 -2.75 -10.73
C LYS A 68 22.75 -3.77 -11.06
N TRP A 69 21.62 -3.27 -11.55
CA TRP A 69 20.55 -4.10 -12.08
C TRP A 69 21.07 -4.93 -13.27
N SER A 70 20.77 -6.23 -13.29
CA SER A 70 21.12 -7.06 -14.44
C SER A 70 20.24 -6.69 -15.63
N GLU A 71 20.84 -6.31 -16.75
CA GLU A 71 20.11 -6.10 -18.02
C GLU A 71 19.60 -7.41 -18.62
N GLU A 72 20.15 -8.55 -18.18
CA GLU A 72 19.65 -9.86 -18.60
C GLU A 72 18.38 -10.20 -17.81
N PRO A 73 17.28 -10.59 -18.49
CA PRO A 73 16.14 -11.15 -17.80
C PRO A 73 16.61 -12.37 -17.02
N LEU A 74 16.05 -12.59 -15.82
CA LEU A 74 16.30 -13.79 -15.03
C LEU A 74 16.06 -15.02 -15.92
N LYS A 75 17.17 -15.65 -16.35
CA LYS A 75 17.17 -16.88 -17.15
C LYS A 75 16.86 -18.04 -16.23
N MET A 76 15.60 -18.10 -15.80
CA MET A 76 15.06 -19.18 -15.00
C MET A 76 14.08 -19.97 -15.86
N THR A 77 14.20 -21.28 -15.79
CA THR A 77 13.21 -22.22 -16.30
C THR A 77 11.87 -22.03 -15.59
N TRP A 78 10.79 -22.57 -16.15
CA TRP A 78 9.47 -22.48 -15.52
C TRP A 78 9.45 -23.18 -14.16
N GLU A 79 10.19 -24.28 -14.03
CA GLU A 79 10.36 -25.04 -12.79
C GLU A 79 11.09 -24.22 -11.72
N GLU A 80 12.17 -23.53 -12.07
CA GLU A 80 12.93 -22.67 -11.15
C GLU A 80 12.11 -21.45 -10.71
N LYS A 81 11.30 -20.86 -11.61
CA LYS A 81 10.38 -19.77 -11.25
C LYS A 81 9.31 -20.23 -10.27
N MET A 82 8.78 -21.44 -10.46
CA MET A 82 7.80 -22.04 -9.56
C MET A 82 8.41 -22.28 -8.18
N GLN A 83 9.65 -22.79 -8.12
CA GLN A 83 10.37 -22.97 -6.84
C GLN A 83 10.64 -21.63 -6.13
N LEU A 84 11.09 -20.61 -6.86
CA LEU A 84 11.32 -19.27 -6.29
C LEU A 84 10.03 -18.68 -5.73
N SER A 85 8.90 -18.81 -6.46
CA SER A 85 7.58 -18.40 -5.96
C SER A 85 7.21 -19.15 -4.70
N GLU A 86 7.43 -20.47 -4.64
CA GLU A 86 7.14 -21.28 -3.46
C GLU A 86 8.03 -20.91 -2.26
N GLU A 87 9.29 -20.55 -2.47
CA GLU A 87 10.19 -20.08 -1.42
C GLU A 87 9.80 -18.69 -0.90
N MET A 88 9.42 -17.78 -1.80
CA MET A 88 8.88 -16.47 -1.44
C MET A 88 7.55 -16.60 -0.69
N ASP A 89 6.68 -17.53 -1.12
CA ASP A 89 5.43 -17.85 -0.43
C ASP A 89 5.68 -18.54 0.91
N LYS A 90 6.71 -19.38 1.05
CA LYS A 90 7.08 -19.99 2.34
C LYS A 90 7.64 -18.97 3.33
N ASN A 91 8.44 -18.02 2.85
CA ASN A 91 8.97 -16.93 3.69
C ASN A 91 7.89 -15.91 4.07
N ASN A 92 6.86 -15.73 3.22
CA ASN A 92 5.69 -14.90 3.53
C ASN A 92 4.56 -15.64 4.26
N LYS A 93 4.53 -16.98 4.22
CA LYS A 93 3.62 -17.81 5.02
C LYS A 93 4.03 -17.70 6.48
N LYS A 94 3.30 -16.86 7.21
CA LYS A 94 3.21 -16.95 8.67
C LYS A 94 2.93 -18.42 9.03
N GLU A 95 3.83 -19.03 9.79
CA GLU A 95 3.65 -20.42 10.26
C GLU A 95 2.22 -20.60 10.79
N GLY A 96 1.48 -21.58 10.24
CA GLY A 96 0.14 -21.95 10.70
C GLY A 96 -1.04 -21.65 9.76
N GLU A 97 -0.82 -21.09 8.57
CA GLU A 97 -1.92 -20.89 7.61
C GLU A 97 -2.35 -22.20 6.92
N ILE A 98 -3.62 -22.56 7.06
CA ILE A 98 -4.23 -23.76 6.45
C ILE A 98 -5.11 -23.32 5.29
N SER A 99 -4.76 -23.73 4.07
CA SER A 99 -5.59 -23.49 2.89
C SER A 99 -6.65 -24.59 2.74
N VAL A 100 -7.94 -24.20 2.74
CA VAL A 100 -9.07 -25.11 2.52
C VAL A 100 -9.73 -24.78 1.19
N LYS A 101 -9.95 -25.81 0.34
CA LYS A 101 -10.72 -25.67 -0.90
C LYS A 101 -12.20 -25.88 -0.62
N VAL A 102 -13.02 -24.86 -0.88
CA VAL A 102 -14.49 -24.91 -0.73
C VAL A 102 -15.12 -24.77 -2.13
N ASN A 103 -16.04 -25.67 -2.47
CA ASN A 103 -16.80 -25.58 -3.72
C ASN A 103 -18.21 -25.06 -3.41
N ILE A 104 -18.53 -23.87 -3.93
CA ILE A 104 -19.83 -23.22 -3.77
C ILE A 104 -20.51 -23.19 -5.14
N SER A 105 -21.57 -23.99 -5.31
CA SER A 105 -22.28 -24.10 -6.59
C SER A 105 -23.09 -22.85 -6.93
N ASP A 106 -23.58 -22.14 -5.92
CA ASP A 106 -24.35 -20.92 -6.07
C ASP A 106 -23.43 -19.71 -6.37
N GLN A 107 -23.77 -18.96 -7.42
CA GLN A 107 -22.97 -17.83 -7.88
C GLN A 107 -23.05 -16.62 -6.95
N GLU A 108 -24.23 -16.31 -6.42
CA GLU A 108 -24.45 -15.18 -5.53
C GLU A 108 -23.71 -15.40 -4.20
N VAL A 109 -23.80 -16.61 -3.66
CA VAL A 109 -23.07 -17.01 -2.45
C VAL A 109 -21.56 -16.96 -2.70
N ARG A 110 -21.08 -17.41 -3.86
CA ARG A 110 -19.65 -17.36 -4.21
C ARG A 110 -19.14 -15.92 -4.26
N GLN A 111 -19.91 -15.02 -4.86
CA GLN A 111 -19.56 -13.60 -4.93
C GLN A 111 -19.52 -12.98 -3.54
N TRP A 112 -20.53 -13.24 -2.72
CA TRP A 112 -20.59 -12.75 -1.35
C TRP A 112 -19.41 -13.24 -0.49
N VAL A 113 -19.00 -14.51 -0.64
CA VAL A 113 -17.83 -15.06 0.08
C VAL A 113 -16.53 -14.37 -0.35
N ASN A 114 -16.34 -14.10 -1.65
CA ASN A 114 -15.15 -13.38 -2.13
C ASN A 114 -15.09 -11.95 -1.59
N GLU A 115 -16.23 -11.24 -1.56
CA GLU A 115 -16.33 -9.88 -1.00
C GLU A 115 -16.09 -9.85 0.52
N ASN A 116 -16.36 -10.96 1.23
CA ASN A 116 -16.24 -11.06 2.68
C ASN A 116 -15.13 -12.04 3.14
N HIS A 117 -14.08 -12.22 2.32
CA HIS A 117 -13.06 -13.25 2.54
C HIS A 117 -12.43 -13.22 3.95
N ASP A 118 -12.08 -12.03 4.47
CA ASP A 118 -11.50 -11.88 5.81
C ASP A 118 -12.43 -12.36 6.93
N LYS A 119 -13.70 -11.93 6.89
CA LYS A 119 -14.71 -12.32 7.87
C LYS A 119 -14.99 -13.82 7.79
N MET A 120 -15.03 -14.36 6.58
CA MET A 120 -15.23 -15.80 6.36
C MET A 120 -14.07 -16.62 6.91
N GLY A 121 -12.82 -16.16 6.72
CA GLY A 121 -11.64 -16.79 7.30
C GLY A 121 -11.72 -16.91 8.83
N GLN A 122 -12.17 -15.84 9.51
CA GLN A 122 -12.37 -15.86 10.97
C GLN A 122 -13.46 -16.84 11.41
N ILE A 123 -14.60 -16.86 10.71
CA ILE A 123 -15.71 -17.77 11.03
C ILE A 123 -15.29 -19.23 10.87
N LEU A 124 -14.62 -19.57 9.75
CA LEU A 124 -14.11 -20.91 9.50
C LEU A 124 -13.07 -21.32 10.54
N GLY A 125 -12.18 -20.41 10.94
CA GLY A 125 -11.21 -20.64 12.01
C GLY A 125 -11.88 -21.03 13.33
N ASN A 126 -12.87 -20.25 13.78
CA ASN A 126 -13.62 -20.54 14.99
C ASN A 126 -14.37 -21.87 14.91
N PHE A 127 -14.99 -22.15 13.76
CA PHE A 127 -15.73 -23.39 13.53
C PHE A 127 -14.82 -24.64 13.60
N ILE A 128 -13.61 -24.56 13.04
CA ILE A 128 -12.62 -25.65 13.12
C ILE A 128 -12.21 -25.92 14.58
N VAL A 129 -12.00 -24.86 15.37
CA VAL A 129 -11.67 -24.99 16.81
C VAL A 129 -12.80 -25.67 17.57
N ASP A 130 -14.05 -25.32 17.29
CA ASP A 130 -15.20 -25.90 17.97
C ASP A 130 -15.42 -27.37 17.57
N ILE A 131 -15.24 -27.72 16.30
CA ILE A 131 -15.23 -29.13 15.85
C ILE A 131 -14.15 -29.94 16.58
N TYR A 132 -12.95 -29.39 16.75
CA TYR A 132 -11.88 -30.06 17.45
C TYR A 132 -12.24 -30.32 18.93
N LYS A 133 -12.77 -29.30 19.63
CA LYS A 133 -13.23 -29.44 21.02
C LYS A 133 -14.33 -30.49 21.16
N ALA A 134 -15.33 -30.46 20.28
CA ALA A 134 -16.42 -31.43 20.28
C ALA A 134 -15.91 -32.86 20.06
N ASN A 135 -15.00 -33.06 19.10
CA ASN A 135 -14.40 -34.38 18.85
C ASN A 135 -13.55 -34.88 20.02
N LYS A 136 -12.92 -33.99 20.78
CA LYS A 136 -12.16 -34.36 21.97
C LYS A 136 -13.08 -34.84 23.10
N ILE A 137 -14.21 -34.17 23.31
CA ILE A 137 -15.23 -34.55 24.30
C ILE A 137 -15.85 -35.91 23.97
N ILE A 138 -16.07 -36.22 22.69
CA ILE A 138 -16.67 -37.50 22.26
C ILE A 138 -15.70 -38.69 22.39
N LYS A 139 -14.39 -38.43 22.46
CA LYS A 139 -13.35 -39.47 22.56
C LYS A 139 -12.89 -39.76 24.00
N GLU A 140 -13.39 -39.00 24.99
CA GLU A 140 -13.27 -39.30 26.43
C GLU A 140 -14.54 -40.01 26.93
#